data_AF-A0A7J9IQ81-F1
#
_entry.id   AF-A0A7J9IQ81-F1
#
_cell.length_a   1.000
_cell.length_b   1.000
_cell.length_c   1.000
_cell.angle_alpha   90.00
_cell.angle_beta   90.00
_cell.angle_gamma   90.00
#
_symmetry.space_group_name_H-M   'P 1'
#
loop_
_entity.id
_entity.type
_entity.pdbx_description
1 polymer ?
#
loop_
_entity_poly.entity_id
_entity_poly.type
_entity_poly.pdbx_seq_one_letter_code
_entity_poly.pdbx_strand_id
1 'polypeptide(L)'
;MLKDSLSFYKRLPLSGKLFHVRCCAHILNLLVYDGHSKIEDVIDNVRESVKHIKTSTVHLTMFSDIVKQLQLPNKRLILDCCTRWNATYAMLSCVLEFKDVFP
;
A
#
# COMPACT_ATOMS: atom_id res chain seq x y z
N MET A 1 24.67 13.80 -11.06
CA MET A 1 25.83 14.07 -11.96
C MET A 1 25.85 15.50 -12.49
N LEU A 2 24.93 15.96 -13.35
CA LEU A 2 24.93 17.37 -13.83
C LEU A 2 24.64 18.41 -12.73
N LYS A 3 23.68 18.12 -11.83
CA LYS A 3 23.34 19.00 -10.69
C LYS A 3 24.50 19.14 -9.70
N ASP A 4 25.27 18.08 -9.49
CA ASP A 4 26.37 18.03 -8.52
C ASP A 4 27.62 18.75 -9.04
N SER A 5 27.89 18.68 -10.34
CA SER A 5 28.97 19.44 -10.98
C SER A 5 28.68 20.95 -11.00
N LEU A 6 27.43 21.35 -11.19
CA LEU A 6 27.02 22.77 -11.30
C LEU A 6 26.75 23.43 -9.92
N SER A 7 26.41 22.65 -8.89
CA SER A 7 26.26 23.14 -7.52
C SER A 7 27.60 23.54 -6.90
N PHE A 8 28.68 22.85 -7.26
CA PHE A 8 30.05 23.14 -6.82
C PHE A 8 30.50 24.55 -7.22
N TYR A 9 30.04 25.06 -8.37
CA TYR A 9 30.38 26.40 -8.86
C TYR A 9 29.45 27.52 -8.38
N LYS A 10 28.47 27.25 -7.49
CA LYS A 10 27.42 28.22 -7.07
C LYS A 10 26.70 28.90 -8.25
N ARG A 11 26.67 28.26 -9.43
CA ARG A 11 26.11 28.84 -10.68
C ARG A 11 24.68 28.41 -10.99
N LEU A 12 23.98 27.77 -10.05
CA LEU A 12 22.60 27.30 -10.25
C LEU A 12 21.60 28.26 -9.57
N PRO A 13 20.78 29.00 -10.34
CA PRO A 13 19.62 29.70 -9.81
C PRO A 13 18.71 28.71 -9.04
N LEU A 14 18.10 29.18 -7.96
CA LEU A 14 17.16 28.38 -7.14
C LEU A 14 17.74 27.03 -6.67
N SER A 15 19.05 26.96 -6.40
CA SER A 15 19.75 25.77 -5.91
C SER A 15 19.56 24.52 -6.78
N GLY A 16 19.41 24.72 -8.10
CA GLY A 16 19.25 23.63 -9.06
C GLY A 16 17.88 22.94 -9.03
N LYS A 17 16.86 23.54 -8.40
CA LYS A 17 15.47 23.05 -8.41
C LYS A 17 14.91 22.96 -9.83
N LEU A 18 15.32 23.84 -10.74
CA LEU A 18 14.92 23.84 -12.15
C LEU A 18 15.42 22.62 -12.95
N PHE A 19 16.43 21.91 -12.43
CA PHE A 19 16.97 20.69 -13.06
C PHE A 19 16.42 19.41 -12.42
N HIS A 20 15.47 19.52 -11.48
CA HIS A 20 14.85 18.37 -10.83
C HIS A 20 13.68 17.83 -11.64
N VAL A 21 13.97 16.96 -12.61
CA VAL A 21 12.95 16.22 -13.35
C VAL A 21 12.50 15.03 -12.51
N ARG A 22 11.22 15.01 -12.12
CA ARG A 22 10.60 13.86 -11.44
C ARG A 22 10.21 12.82 -12.48
N CYS A 23 10.54 11.55 -12.25
CA CYS A 23 10.01 10.48 -13.09
C CYS A 23 8.50 10.28 -12.83
N CYS A 24 7.78 9.75 -13.82
CA CYS A 24 6.34 9.49 -13.70
C CYS A 24 6.02 8.57 -12.50
N ALA A 25 6.86 7.56 -12.25
CA ALA A 25 6.71 6.68 -11.08
C ALA A 25 6.80 7.45 -9.75
N HIS A 26 7.68 8.45 -9.66
CA HIS A 26 7.78 9.30 -8.47
C HIS A 26 6.57 10.21 -8.32
N ILE A 27 6.06 10.78 -9.41
CA ILE A 27 4.81 11.58 -9.38
C ILE A 27 3.64 10.71 -8.93
N LEU A 28 3.51 9.49 -9.49
CA LEU A 28 2.47 8.55 -9.09
C LEU A 28 2.55 8.19 -7.61
N ASN A 29 3.75 7.87 -7.11
CA ASN A 29 3.94 7.58 -5.69
C ASN A 29 3.45 8.75 -4.81
N LEU A 30 3.78 10.00 -5.16
CA LEU A 30 3.33 11.17 -4.41
C LEU A 30 1.80 11.30 -4.39
N LEU A 31 1.13 11.07 -5.53
CA LEU A 31 -0.32 11.10 -5.61
C LEU A 31 -0.96 10.00 -4.74
N VAL A 32 -0.40 8.79 -4.79
CA VAL A 32 -0.90 7.66 -3.99
C VAL A 32 -0.71 7.91 -2.50
N TYR A 33 0.43 8.48 -2.08
CA TYR A 33 0.67 8.83 -0.68
C TYR A 33 -0.30 9.91 -0.18
N ASP A 34 -0.56 10.96 -0.98
CA ASP A 34 -1.54 11.97 -0.63
C ASP A 34 -2.94 11.35 -0.45
N GLY A 35 -3.36 10.49 -1.36
CA GLY A 35 -4.62 9.75 -1.24
C GLY A 35 -4.66 8.80 -0.03
N HIS A 36 -3.60 8.03 0.20
CA HIS A 36 -3.49 7.13 1.35
C HIS A 36 -3.62 7.87 2.67
N SER A 37 -3.01 9.06 2.80
CA SER A 37 -3.12 9.87 4.02
C SER A 37 -4.55 10.27 4.37
N LYS A 38 -5.47 10.30 3.39
CA LYS A 38 -6.89 10.62 3.62
C LYS A 38 -7.69 9.44 4.18
N ILE A 39 -7.18 8.22 4.04
CA ILE A 39 -7.85 6.98 4.41
C ILE A 39 -6.97 6.09 5.30
N GLU A 40 -5.97 6.67 5.95
CA GLU A 40 -4.97 5.96 6.76
C GLU A 40 -5.64 5.09 7.83
N ASP A 41 -6.61 5.64 8.56
CA ASP A 41 -7.37 4.90 9.58
C ASP A 41 -8.09 3.67 9.01
N VAL A 42 -8.64 3.78 7.80
CA VAL A 42 -9.31 2.66 7.12
C VAL A 42 -8.29 1.59 6.72
N ILE A 43 -7.15 2.01 6.16
CA ILE A 43 -6.06 1.11 5.80
C ILE A 43 -5.55 0.37 7.04
N ASP A 44 -5.37 1.08 8.15
CA ASP A 44 -4.89 0.53 9.42
C ASP A 44 -5.88 -0.48 10.00
N ASN A 45 -7.18 -0.15 10.02
CA ASN A 45 -8.22 -1.07 10.47
C ASN A 45 -8.26 -2.37 9.64
N VAL A 46 -8.17 -2.26 8.31
CA VAL A 46 -8.10 -3.42 7.43
C VAL A 46 -6.83 -4.23 7.69
N ARG A 47 -5.69 -3.56 7.86
CA ARG A 47 -4.41 -4.22 8.14
C ARG A 47 -4.46 -5.00 9.45
N GLU A 48 -4.99 -4.42 10.52
CA GLU A 48 -5.12 -5.09 11.81
C GLU A 48 -6.09 -6.27 11.74
N SER A 49 -7.19 -6.14 11.00
CA SER A 49 -8.13 -7.26 10.75
C SER A 49 -7.45 -8.43 10.04
N VAL A 50 -6.68 -8.14 8.98
CA VAL A 50 -5.91 -9.17 8.25
C VAL A 50 -4.84 -9.78 9.14
N LYS A 51 -4.11 -8.98 9.94
CA LYS A 51 -3.13 -9.50 10.91
C LYS A 51 -3.78 -10.44 11.90
N HIS A 52 -4.90 -10.04 12.50
CA HIS A 52 -5.62 -10.82 13.49
C HIS A 52 -6.02 -12.20 12.97
N ILE A 53 -6.54 -12.27 11.75
CA ILE A 53 -6.89 -13.54 11.11
C ILE A 53 -5.63 -14.39 10.89
N LYS A 54 -4.52 -13.77 10.48
CA LYS A 54 -3.25 -14.47 10.20
C LYS A 54 -2.44 -14.82 11.45
N THR A 55 -2.78 -14.28 12.63
CA THR A 55 -2.04 -14.50 13.88
C THR A 55 -2.08 -15.96 14.33
N SER A 56 -3.19 -16.67 14.12
CA SER A 56 -3.36 -18.05 14.60
C SER A 56 -3.89 -18.97 13.52
N THR A 57 -3.51 -20.25 13.61
CA THR A 57 -4.04 -21.31 12.74
C THR A 57 -5.54 -21.50 12.93
N VAL A 58 -6.05 -21.26 14.15
CA VAL A 58 -7.49 -21.34 14.48
C VAL A 58 -8.27 -20.28 13.70
N HIS A 59 -7.85 -19.02 13.75
CA HIS A 59 -8.52 -17.94 13.03
C HIS A 59 -8.45 -18.14 11.51
N LEU A 60 -7.30 -18.60 10.98
CA LEU A 60 -7.17 -18.94 9.56
C LEU A 60 -8.12 -20.07 9.14
N THR A 61 -8.32 -21.06 10.00
CA THR A 61 -9.22 -22.20 9.72
C THR A 61 -10.66 -21.73 9.71
N MET A 62 -11.08 -20.96 10.72
CA MET A 62 -12.42 -20.34 10.78
C MET A 62 -12.69 -19.46 9.55
N PHE A 63 -11.73 -18.61 9.16
CA PHE A 63 -11.85 -17.79 7.95
C PHE A 63 -12.02 -18.66 6.69
N SER A 64 -11.21 -19.71 6.54
CA SER A 64 -11.29 -20.65 5.41
C SER A 64 -12.63 -21.37 5.35
N ASP A 65 -13.20 -21.74 6.49
CA ASP A 65 -14.49 -22.42 6.56
C ASP A 65 -15.64 -21.49 6.17
N ILE A 66 -15.62 -20.22 6.60
CA ILE A 66 -16.61 -19.21 6.18
C ILE A 66 -16.49 -18.93 4.67
N VAL A 67 -15.27 -18.76 4.15
CA VAL A 67 -15.03 -18.58 2.70
C VAL A 67 -15.63 -19.73 1.89
N LYS A 68 -15.48 -20.97 2.35
CA LYS A 68 -16.09 -22.14 1.70
C LYS A 68 -17.62 -22.13 1.79
N GLN A 69 -18.18 -21.79 2.96
CA GLN A 69 -19.63 -21.70 3.17
C GLN A 69 -20.27 -20.66 2.25
N LEU A 70 -19.61 -19.52 2.08
CA LEU A 70 -20.04 -18.44 1.18
C LEU A 70 -19.70 -18.69 -0.30
N GLN A 71 -19.06 -19.81 -0.63
CA GLN A 71 -18.63 -20.17 -1.99
C GLN A 71 -17.75 -19.09 -2.65
N LEU A 72 -16.95 -18.40 -1.85
CA LEU A 72 -16.05 -17.35 -2.32
C LEU A 72 -14.78 -17.94 -2.96
N PRO A 73 -14.06 -17.16 -3.80
CA PRO A 73 -12.82 -17.61 -4.41
C PRO A 73 -11.81 -18.10 -3.36
N ASN A 74 -11.19 -19.26 -3.63
CA ASN A 74 -10.14 -19.80 -2.77
C ASN A 74 -8.82 -19.05 -2.96
N LYS A 75 -8.75 -17.84 -2.40
CA LYS A 75 -7.56 -16.97 -2.37
C LYS A 75 -7.07 -16.81 -0.94
N ARG A 76 -5.77 -16.52 -0.80
CA ARG A 76 -5.15 -16.25 0.51
C ARG A 76 -5.22 -14.75 0.81
N LEU A 77 -5.52 -14.40 2.06
CA LEU A 77 -5.40 -13.02 2.53
C LEU A 77 -3.97 -12.47 2.38
N ILE A 78 -3.87 -11.32 1.74
CA ILE A 78 -2.62 -10.59 1.53
C ILE A 78 -2.44 -9.59 2.67
N LEU A 79 -1.29 -9.64 3.35
CA LEU A 79 -0.91 -8.58 4.29
C LEU A 79 -0.01 -7.60 3.53
N ASP A 80 -0.22 -6.31 3.72
CA ASP A 80 0.54 -5.29 3.03
C ASP A 80 1.98 -5.12 3.56
N CYS A 81 2.71 -4.20 2.91
CA CYS A 81 3.98 -3.68 3.37
C CYS A 81 3.82 -2.16 3.40
N CYS A 82 3.81 -1.56 4.60
CA CYS A 82 3.44 -0.16 4.80
C CYS A 82 4.30 0.85 4.01
N THR A 83 5.52 0.47 3.61
CA THR A 83 6.41 1.30 2.80
C THR A 83 6.18 1.18 1.29
N ARG A 84 5.28 0.30 0.85
CA ARG A 84 5.02 -0.01 -0.56
C ARG A 84 3.53 0.05 -0.88
N TRP A 85 3.10 1.14 -1.50
CA TRP A 85 1.68 1.38 -1.78
C TRP A 85 1.01 0.27 -2.62
N ASN A 86 1.76 -0.37 -3.53
CA ASN A 86 1.24 -1.46 -4.35
C ASN A 86 0.88 -2.70 -3.51
N ALA A 87 1.58 -2.94 -2.40
CA ALA A 87 1.25 -4.00 -1.45
C ALA A 87 -0.03 -3.65 -0.67
N THR A 88 -0.20 -2.39 -0.28
CA THR A 88 -1.43 -1.90 0.35
C THR A 88 -2.62 -2.03 -0.60
N TYR A 89 -2.46 -1.63 -1.87
CA TYR A 89 -3.47 -1.84 -2.90
C TYR A 89 -3.85 -3.33 -3.03
N ALA A 90 -2.87 -4.24 -3.07
CA ALA A 90 -3.13 -5.68 -3.16
C ALA A 90 -3.89 -6.22 -1.95
N MET A 91 -3.57 -5.76 -0.73
CA MET A 91 -4.32 -6.09 0.49
C MET A 91 -5.76 -5.60 0.40
N LEU A 92 -5.97 -4.32 0.10
CA LEU A 92 -7.32 -3.73 0.03
C LEU A 92 -8.18 -4.43 -1.04
N SER A 93 -7.61 -4.65 -2.24
CA SER A 93 -8.29 -5.37 -3.32
C SER A 93 -8.66 -6.79 -2.92
N CYS A 94 -7.74 -7.51 -2.26
CA CYS A 94 -8.01 -8.86 -1.77
C CYS A 94 -9.10 -8.89 -0.69
N VAL A 95 -9.07 -7.97 0.28
CA VAL A 95 -10.07 -7.90 1.36
C VAL A 95 -11.46 -7.59 0.80
N LEU A 96 -11.58 -6.75 -0.23
CA LEU A 96 -12.85 -6.46 -0.87
C LEU A 96 -13.50 -7.70 -1.51
N GLU A 97 -12.71 -8.66 -1.99
CA GLU A 97 -13.24 -9.95 -2.49
C GLU A 97 -13.83 -10.81 -1.36
N PHE A 98 -13.41 -10.57 -0.12
CA PHE A 98 -13.85 -11.28 1.08
C PHE A 98 -14.73 -10.43 2.00
N LYS A 99 -15.27 -9.30 1.49
CA LYS A 99 -16.02 -8.34 2.32
C LYS A 99 -17.16 -8.99 3.12
N ASP A 100 -17.78 -10.04 2.58
CA ASP A 100 -18.92 -10.72 3.22
C ASP A 100 -18.48 -11.69 4.34
N VAL A 101 -17.18 -11.93 4.49
CA VAL A 101 -16.58 -12.70 5.59
C VAL A 101 -16.29 -11.81 6.80
N PHE A 102 -16.00 -10.52 6.55
CA PHE A 102 -15.76 -9.56 7.61
C PHE A 102 -17.12 -9.05 8.14
N PRO A 103 -17.29 -8.93 9.47
CA PRO A 103 -18.52 -8.41 10.07
C PRO A 103 -18.75 -6.93 9.74
#